data_AF-A0A7Y7YPI7-F1
#
_entry.id   AF-A0A7Y7YPI7-F1
#
_cell.length_a   1.000
_cell.length_b   1.000
_cell.length_c   1.000
_cell.angle_alpha   90.00
_cell.angle_beta   90.00
_cell.angle_gamma   90.00
#
_symmetry.space_group_name_H-M   'P 1'
#
loop_
_entity.id
_entity.type
_entity.pdbx_description
1 polymer ?
#
loop_
_entity_poly.entity_id
_entity_poly.type
_entity_poly.pdbx_seq_one_letter_code
_entity_poly.pdbx_strand_id
1 'polypeptide(L)'
;MTRTPIILDTDPGIDDAVALAAALFAPQLDLKLIATVAGNVSVEKTTRNALQLLEFWQKDTPVARGASVPLLRPLRDAAYVHGESGMEGYVFTETSRHALPVPAFQAMYDCLINSDESVTLVTIGPLTNVALLLTQYPECKARIKRVVMMGGSAGRGNFTPTAEFNIAIDPEAAARVFESGLEIVMCGLDVTSRAILSPEYLARLPELNRTGKMLHALFSHYRSGSMETGLRMHDLTAIAWLVKPELFQTYPCFVAVETHGTYTSGTTVVDLEHRLERPANAQVALDIDVPGFQAWVSEVLALAP
;
A
#
# COMPACT_ATOMS: atom_id res chain seq x y z
N MET A 1 8.27 -19.27 14.96
CA MET A 1 8.73 -18.63 13.71
C MET A 1 8.99 -17.17 14.04
N THR A 2 10.11 -16.60 13.58
CA THR A 2 10.37 -15.16 13.72
C THR A 2 9.40 -14.40 12.81
N ARG A 3 8.75 -13.36 13.34
CA ARG A 3 7.83 -12.51 12.57
C ARG A 3 8.64 -11.50 11.77
N THR A 4 8.22 -11.19 10.55
CA THR A 4 8.88 -10.17 9.72
C THR A 4 8.49 -8.78 10.24
N PRO A 5 9.44 -7.97 10.74
CA PRO A 5 9.14 -6.60 11.16
C PRO A 5 8.82 -5.75 9.93
N ILE A 6 7.69 -5.05 9.97
CA ILE A 6 7.26 -4.16 8.90
C ILE A 6 6.86 -2.77 9.40
N ILE A 7 7.06 -1.79 8.53
CA ILE A 7 6.42 -0.47 8.60
C ILE A 7 5.46 -0.39 7.43
N LEU A 8 4.20 -0.02 7.69
CA LEU A 8 3.20 0.20 6.64
C LEU A 8 3.05 1.70 6.39
N ASP A 9 3.36 2.16 5.19
CA ASP A 9 3.12 3.52 4.69
C ASP A 9 1.91 3.49 3.76
N THR A 10 0.83 4.18 4.13
CA THR A 10 -0.52 4.00 3.58
C THR A 10 -1.29 5.31 3.56
N ASP A 11 -2.35 5.41 2.78
CA ASP A 11 -3.26 6.54 2.69
C ASP A 11 -4.72 6.09 2.89
N PRO A 12 -5.10 5.56 4.09
CA PRO A 12 -6.23 4.66 4.22
C PRO A 12 -7.52 5.08 3.52
N GLY A 13 -7.78 4.38 2.42
CA GLY A 13 -9.05 4.17 1.76
C GLY A 13 -9.61 2.76 2.01
N ILE A 14 -10.65 2.41 1.26
CA ILE A 14 -11.40 1.15 1.45
C ILE A 14 -10.53 -0.13 1.27
N ASP A 15 -9.64 -0.20 0.28
CA ASP A 15 -8.72 -1.33 0.06
C ASP A 15 -7.53 -1.33 1.02
N ASP A 16 -6.99 -0.16 1.39
CA ASP A 16 -6.00 -0.04 2.46
C ASP A 16 -6.51 -0.63 3.78
N ALA A 17 -7.81 -0.48 4.09
CA ALA A 17 -8.40 -1.05 5.30
C ALA A 17 -8.30 -2.58 5.32
N VAL A 18 -8.44 -3.23 4.15
CA VAL A 18 -8.26 -4.68 4.02
C VAL A 18 -6.78 -5.05 4.19
N ALA A 19 -5.88 -4.29 3.57
CA ALA A 19 -4.44 -4.50 3.69
C ALA A 19 -3.96 -4.31 5.14
N LEU A 20 -4.46 -3.30 5.85
CA LEU A 20 -4.15 -3.04 7.24
C LEU A 20 -4.68 -4.16 8.16
N ALA A 21 -5.89 -4.67 7.90
CA ALA A 21 -6.40 -5.84 8.61
C ALA A 21 -5.45 -7.04 8.42
N ALA A 22 -5.08 -7.35 7.18
CA ALA A 22 -4.16 -8.43 6.88
C ALA A 22 -2.78 -8.23 7.56
N ALA A 23 -2.24 -7.01 7.54
CA ALA A 23 -0.97 -6.68 8.19
C ALA A 23 -1.00 -6.86 9.72
N LEU A 24 -2.12 -6.53 10.36
CA LEU A 24 -2.31 -6.63 11.81
C LEU A 24 -2.54 -8.06 12.30
N PHE A 25 -3.18 -8.89 11.48
CA PHE A 25 -3.67 -10.22 11.89
C PHE A 25 -2.92 -11.39 11.23
N ALA A 26 -2.10 -11.16 10.21
CA ALA A 26 -1.20 -12.18 9.68
C ALA A 26 -0.13 -12.55 10.73
N PRO A 27 -0.05 -13.81 11.19
CA PRO A 27 0.87 -14.22 12.24
C PRO A 27 2.35 -14.15 11.82
N GLN A 28 2.63 -14.06 10.53
CA GLN A 28 3.98 -13.95 9.97
C GLN A 28 4.55 -12.53 10.04
N LEU A 29 3.70 -11.51 10.19
CA LEU A 29 4.09 -10.10 10.12
C LEU A 29 4.09 -9.48 11.51
N ASP A 30 5.02 -8.59 11.79
CA ASP A 30 5.07 -7.78 13.00
C ASP A 30 5.01 -6.30 12.62
N LEU A 31 3.80 -5.75 12.58
CA LEU A 31 3.56 -4.37 12.20
C LEU A 31 4.00 -3.41 13.31
N LYS A 32 5.17 -2.80 13.11
CA LYS A 32 5.85 -1.92 14.08
C LYS A 32 5.31 -0.50 14.08
N LEU A 33 4.91 0.01 12.93
CA LEU A 33 4.49 1.39 12.73
C LEU A 33 3.58 1.48 11.51
N ILE A 34 2.57 2.35 11.62
CA ILE A 34 1.77 2.82 10.49
C ILE A 34 2.14 4.28 10.22
N ALA A 35 2.61 4.57 9.03
CA ALA A 35 2.82 5.92 8.52
C ALA A 35 1.67 6.26 7.58
N THR A 36 1.07 7.45 7.74
CA THR A 36 0.02 7.92 6.84
C THR A 36 0.53 9.00 5.89
N VAL A 37 0.02 9.01 4.67
CA VAL A 37 0.33 10.01 3.65
C VAL A 37 -0.95 10.54 3.00
N ALA A 38 -0.88 11.71 2.37
CA ALA A 38 -1.96 12.20 1.51
C ALA A 38 -1.94 11.47 0.16
N GLY A 39 -3.10 11.02 -0.29
CA GLY A 39 -3.28 10.29 -1.55
C GLY A 39 -4.76 10.16 -1.84
N ASN A 40 -5.36 9.02 -1.49
CA ASN A 40 -6.79 8.74 -1.64
C ASN A 40 -7.68 9.87 -1.11
N VAL A 41 -7.33 10.40 0.06
CA VAL A 41 -7.90 11.62 0.66
C VAL A 41 -6.79 12.43 1.36
N SER A 42 -7.13 13.60 1.94
CA SER A 42 -6.17 14.42 2.66
C SER A 42 -5.51 13.67 3.82
N VAL A 43 -4.28 14.05 4.20
CA VAL A 43 -3.54 13.34 5.25
C VAL A 43 -4.28 13.35 6.60
N GLU A 44 -5.06 14.39 6.91
CA GLU A 44 -5.89 14.45 8.10
C GLU A 44 -6.94 13.33 8.10
N LYS A 45 -7.57 13.08 6.94
CA LYS A 45 -8.57 12.04 6.76
C LYS A 45 -7.91 10.66 6.77
N THR A 46 -6.80 10.45 6.07
CA THR A 46 -6.09 9.15 6.06
C THR A 46 -5.56 8.79 7.45
N THR A 47 -5.01 9.76 8.20
CA THR A 47 -4.58 9.58 9.60
C THR A 47 -5.76 9.24 10.51
N ARG A 48 -6.87 9.97 10.40
CA ARG A 48 -8.10 9.67 11.15
C ARG A 48 -8.60 8.25 10.85
N ASN A 49 -8.63 7.86 9.59
CA ASN A 49 -9.07 6.54 9.15
C ASN A 49 -8.20 5.43 9.77
N ALA A 50 -6.86 5.57 9.74
CA ALA A 50 -5.95 4.63 10.39
C ALA A 50 -6.24 4.47 11.90
N LEU A 51 -6.42 5.59 12.61
CA LEU A 51 -6.71 5.60 14.05
C LEU A 51 -8.07 4.97 14.38
N GLN A 52 -9.10 5.22 13.56
CA GLN A 52 -10.43 4.62 13.71
C GLN A 52 -10.42 3.11 13.47
N LEU A 53 -9.65 2.64 12.49
CA LEU A 53 -9.45 1.22 12.21
C LEU A 53 -8.73 0.52 13.38
N LEU A 54 -7.67 1.13 13.93
CA LEU A 54 -6.99 0.62 15.12
C LEU A 54 -7.89 0.59 16.36
N GLU A 55 -8.74 1.61 16.55
CA GLU A 55 -9.74 1.63 17.62
C GLU A 55 -10.72 0.48 17.46
N PHE A 56 -11.26 0.28 16.27
CA PHE A 56 -12.18 -0.81 15.95
C PHE A 56 -11.58 -2.19 16.24
N TRP A 57 -10.32 -2.39 15.87
CA TRP A 57 -9.60 -3.65 16.11
C TRP A 57 -8.98 -3.77 17.49
N GLN A 58 -9.00 -2.71 18.31
CA GLN A 58 -8.35 -2.63 19.62
C GLN A 58 -6.85 -2.99 19.52
N LYS A 59 -6.15 -2.35 18.58
CA LYS A 59 -4.73 -2.55 18.32
C LYS A 59 -3.94 -1.28 18.63
N ASP A 60 -2.78 -1.45 19.26
CA ASP A 60 -1.97 -0.33 19.78
C ASP A 60 -0.73 -0.03 18.93
N THR A 61 -0.74 -0.47 17.67
CA THR A 61 0.30 -0.10 16.70
C THR A 61 0.39 1.43 16.60
N PRO A 62 1.60 2.02 16.74
CA PRO A 62 1.74 3.47 16.64
C PRO A 62 1.42 3.96 15.23
N VAL A 63 0.81 5.14 15.14
CA VAL A 63 0.51 5.83 13.88
C VAL A 63 1.30 7.14 13.83
N ALA A 64 1.99 7.43 12.74
CA ALA A 64 2.64 8.70 12.52
C ALA A 64 2.05 9.40 11.28
N ARG A 65 1.67 10.66 11.44
CA ARG A 65 1.15 11.47 10.34
C ARG A 65 2.29 11.95 9.45
N GLY A 66 2.19 11.70 8.16
CA GLY A 66 3.21 12.07 7.18
C GLY A 66 2.88 13.29 6.34
N ALA A 67 3.39 13.27 5.11
CA ALA A 67 3.28 14.37 4.17
C ALA A 67 1.82 14.65 3.78
N SER A 68 1.44 15.94 3.82
CA SER A 68 0.11 16.40 3.40
C SER A 68 0.00 16.70 1.91
N VAL A 69 1.13 16.76 1.19
CA VAL A 69 1.23 17.07 -0.23
C VAL A 69 2.41 16.31 -0.85
N PRO A 70 2.37 16.05 -2.18
CA PRO A 70 3.52 15.55 -2.91
C PRO A 70 4.75 16.47 -2.81
N LEU A 71 5.93 15.96 -3.13
CA LEU A 71 7.19 16.72 -3.05
C LEU A 71 7.17 18.01 -3.87
N LEU A 72 6.77 17.92 -5.14
CA LEU A 72 6.82 19.04 -6.09
C LEU A 72 5.47 19.38 -6.73
N ARG A 73 4.46 18.53 -6.59
CA ARG A 73 3.19 18.62 -7.32
C ARG A 73 2.03 19.06 -6.43
N PRO A 74 1.00 19.71 -6.99
CA PRO A 74 -0.25 19.87 -6.26
C PRO A 74 -0.86 18.50 -5.97
N LEU A 75 -1.43 18.33 -4.77
CA LEU A 75 -2.16 17.13 -4.40
C LEU A 75 -3.39 16.96 -5.31
N ARG A 76 -3.59 15.73 -5.79
CA ARG A 76 -4.83 15.29 -6.41
C ARG A 76 -5.29 14.06 -5.64
N ASP A 77 -6.55 14.05 -5.20
CA ASP A 77 -7.08 12.93 -4.43
C ASP A 77 -7.86 11.93 -5.30
N ALA A 78 -8.25 10.81 -4.70
CA ALA A 78 -9.11 9.79 -5.29
C ALA A 78 -10.45 9.68 -4.52
N ALA A 79 -10.98 10.80 -4.00
CA ALA A 79 -12.25 10.79 -3.26
C ALA A 79 -13.41 10.23 -4.11
N TYR A 80 -13.32 10.30 -5.44
CA TYR A 80 -14.30 9.69 -6.35
C TYR A 80 -14.30 8.14 -6.33
N VAL A 81 -13.24 7.50 -5.82
CA VAL A 81 -13.11 6.04 -5.69
C VAL A 81 -13.43 5.56 -4.28
N HIS A 82 -12.98 6.30 -3.25
CA HIS A 82 -13.06 5.88 -1.84
C HIS A 82 -14.12 6.66 -1.02
N GLY A 83 -14.80 7.63 -1.64
CA GLY A 83 -15.73 8.53 -0.99
C GLY A 83 -15.05 9.73 -0.32
N GLU A 84 -15.84 10.71 0.13
CA GLU A 84 -15.34 11.99 0.66
C GLU A 84 -14.49 11.79 1.94
N SER A 85 -14.86 10.81 2.77
CA SER A 85 -14.12 10.48 3.99
C SER A 85 -12.94 9.53 3.75
N GLY A 86 -12.88 8.88 2.58
CA GLY A 86 -12.02 7.73 2.26
C GLY A 86 -12.54 6.39 2.78
N MET A 87 -13.56 6.39 3.64
CA MET A 87 -14.09 5.21 4.33
C MET A 87 -15.63 5.25 4.38
N GLU A 88 -16.26 5.67 3.29
CA GLU A 88 -17.72 5.69 3.20
C GLU A 88 -18.31 4.28 3.31
N GLY A 89 -19.52 4.18 3.87
CA GLY A 89 -20.25 2.92 4.04
C GLY A 89 -20.22 2.34 5.45
N TYR A 90 -19.29 2.78 6.31
CA TYR A 90 -19.25 2.34 7.72
C TYR A 90 -19.13 3.51 8.69
N VAL A 91 -19.91 3.47 9.78
CA VAL A 91 -19.87 4.49 10.83
C VAL A 91 -18.93 4.02 11.94
N PHE A 92 -17.71 4.54 11.93
CA PHE A 92 -16.74 4.31 12.99
C PHE A 92 -17.09 5.13 14.24
N THR A 93 -16.80 4.58 15.41
CA THR A 93 -16.83 5.34 16.66
C THR A 93 -15.78 6.44 16.63
N GLU A 94 -16.05 7.55 17.32
CA GLU A 94 -15.01 8.55 17.55
C GLU A 94 -13.86 7.91 18.33
N THR A 95 -12.64 8.27 17.95
CA THR A 95 -11.41 7.76 18.57
C THR A 95 -10.74 8.87 19.35
N SER A 96 -10.31 8.56 20.58
CA SER A 96 -9.43 9.42 21.38
C SER A 96 -7.94 9.12 21.11
N ARG A 97 -7.64 8.22 20.17
CA ARG A 97 -6.26 7.93 19.76
C ARG A 97 -5.68 9.12 19.01
N HIS A 98 -4.39 9.32 19.18
CA HIS A 98 -3.64 10.37 18.49
C HIS A 98 -2.44 9.75 17.78
N ALA A 99 -2.08 10.35 16.65
CA ALA A 99 -0.81 10.05 16.00
C ALA A 99 0.36 10.50 16.89
N LEU A 100 1.52 9.87 16.69
CA LEU A 100 2.77 10.28 17.30
C LEU A 100 3.04 11.77 17.02
N PRO A 101 3.61 12.52 17.98
CA PRO A 101 3.89 13.95 17.84
C PRO A 101 5.15 14.24 17.01
N VAL A 102 5.43 13.40 16.00
CA VAL A 102 6.56 13.53 15.08
C VAL A 102 6.08 13.20 13.65
N PRO A 103 6.70 13.78 12.61
CA PRO A 103 6.38 13.44 11.22
C PRO A 103 6.67 11.97 10.90
N ALA A 104 5.91 11.39 9.95
CA ALA A 104 6.08 9.99 9.56
C ALA A 104 7.52 9.62 9.20
N PHE A 105 8.22 10.40 8.37
CA PHE A 105 9.60 10.08 7.99
C PHE A 105 10.55 10.01 9.22
N GLN A 106 10.30 10.80 10.26
CA GLN A 106 11.05 10.74 11.51
C GLN A 106 10.69 9.48 12.30
N ALA A 107 9.40 9.19 12.47
CA ALA A 107 8.95 7.98 13.16
C ALA A 107 9.45 6.70 12.47
N MET A 108 9.49 6.70 11.13
CA MET A 108 10.04 5.60 10.33
C MET A 108 11.53 5.43 10.60
N TYR A 109 12.30 6.52 10.61
CA TYR A 109 13.72 6.50 10.97
C TYR A 109 13.93 5.95 12.39
N ASP A 110 13.21 6.49 13.37
CA ASP A 110 13.29 6.05 14.78
C ASP A 110 12.96 4.56 14.93
N CYS A 111 11.94 4.07 14.20
CA CYS A 111 11.59 2.65 14.16
C CYS A 111 12.73 1.80 13.56
N LEU A 112 13.35 2.25 12.46
CA LEU A 112 14.42 1.53 11.76
C LEU A 112 15.70 1.40 12.60
N ILE A 113 16.10 2.48 13.29
CA ILE A 113 17.34 2.47 14.10
C ILE A 113 17.19 1.72 15.42
N ASN A 114 15.98 1.67 15.97
CA ASN A 114 15.70 0.99 17.24
C ASN A 114 15.23 -0.48 17.06
N SER A 115 14.98 -0.92 15.83
CA SER A 115 14.68 -2.33 15.54
C SER A 115 15.94 -3.18 15.64
N ASP A 116 15.89 -4.37 16.26
CA ASP A 116 17.05 -5.28 16.34
C ASP A 116 17.42 -5.89 14.97
N GLU A 117 16.45 -5.99 14.06
CA GLU A 117 16.59 -6.56 12.73
C GLU A 117 16.25 -5.52 11.65
N SER A 118 16.72 -5.73 10.42
CA SER A 118 16.32 -4.90 9.28
C SER A 118 14.81 -5.01 9.03
N VAL A 119 14.15 -3.87 8.83
CA VAL A 119 12.70 -3.75 8.71
C VAL A 119 12.29 -3.66 7.25
N THR A 120 11.18 -4.30 6.87
CA THR A 120 10.61 -4.14 5.52
C THR A 120 9.66 -2.95 5.48
N LEU A 121 9.83 -2.08 4.49
CA LEU A 121 8.86 -1.02 4.22
C LEU A 121 7.78 -1.56 3.29
N VAL A 122 6.52 -1.44 3.68
CA VAL A 122 5.37 -1.77 2.85
C VAL A 122 4.69 -0.47 2.49
N THR A 123 4.63 -0.13 1.21
CA THR A 123 4.16 1.18 0.75
C THR A 123 2.99 1.00 -0.18
N ILE A 124 1.80 1.36 0.29
CA ILE A 124 0.53 1.19 -0.44
C ILE A 124 -0.15 2.52 -0.78
N GLY A 125 0.52 3.64 -0.48
CA GLY A 125 0.14 4.98 -0.96
C GLY A 125 1.27 5.67 -1.74
N PRO A 126 1.12 6.98 -2.04
CA PRO A 126 2.19 7.78 -2.64
C PRO A 126 3.50 7.73 -1.83
N LEU A 127 4.62 7.59 -2.53
CA LEU A 127 5.94 7.32 -1.93
C LEU A 127 6.61 8.52 -1.22
N THR A 128 5.85 9.59 -0.96
CA THR A 128 6.37 10.86 -0.43
C THR A 128 7.10 10.69 0.90
N ASN A 129 6.52 9.93 1.84
CA ASN A 129 7.13 9.70 3.15
C ASN A 129 8.47 8.95 3.04
N VAL A 130 8.53 7.93 2.18
CA VAL A 130 9.76 7.15 1.94
C VAL A 130 10.81 8.02 1.27
N ALA A 131 10.44 8.81 0.27
CA ALA A 131 11.39 9.72 -0.38
C ALA A 131 11.94 10.76 0.61
N LEU A 132 11.10 11.29 1.50
CA LEU A 132 11.55 12.18 2.58
C LEU A 132 12.49 11.47 3.56
N LEU A 133 12.17 10.25 4.01
CA LEU A 133 13.03 9.42 4.85
C LEU A 133 14.41 9.23 4.23
N LEU A 134 14.46 8.81 2.96
CA LEU A 134 15.71 8.57 2.23
C LEU A 134 16.50 9.86 1.95
N THR A 135 15.82 11.00 1.92
CA THR A 135 16.45 12.32 1.76
C THR A 135 17.11 12.79 3.05
N GLN A 136 16.38 12.70 4.16
CA GLN A 136 16.81 13.24 5.44
C GLN A 136 17.79 12.29 6.14
N TYR A 137 17.61 10.98 5.97
CA TYR A 137 18.36 9.92 6.66
C TYR A 137 18.87 8.85 5.68
N PRO A 138 19.74 9.20 4.71
CA PRO A 138 20.20 8.26 3.69
C PRO A 138 20.93 7.02 4.27
N GLU A 139 21.49 7.11 5.46
CA GLU A 139 22.13 6.02 6.20
C GLU A 139 21.15 4.95 6.68
N CYS A 140 19.85 5.28 6.81
CA CYS A 140 18.83 4.32 7.26
C CYS A 140 18.63 3.17 6.27
N LYS A 141 19.10 3.31 5.02
CA LYS A 141 19.06 2.25 4.00
C LYS A 141 19.67 0.94 4.48
N ALA A 142 20.71 0.98 5.31
CA ALA A 142 21.32 -0.24 5.87
C ALA A 142 20.41 -0.98 6.86
N ARG A 143 19.37 -0.32 7.38
CA ARG A 143 18.34 -0.88 8.27
C ARG A 143 17.07 -1.28 7.54
N ILE A 144 16.93 -0.92 6.27
CA ILE A 144 15.79 -1.33 5.44
C ILE A 144 16.12 -2.65 4.77
N LYS A 145 15.31 -3.68 5.04
CA LYS A 145 15.48 -5.00 4.43
C LYS A 145 15.15 -4.96 2.93
N ARG A 146 14.00 -4.36 2.60
CA ARG A 146 13.47 -4.14 1.25
C ARG A 146 12.28 -3.18 1.30
N VAL A 147 11.83 -2.75 0.13
CA VAL A 147 10.55 -2.07 -0.08
C VAL A 147 9.63 -3.00 -0.87
N VAL A 148 8.43 -3.26 -0.36
CA VAL A 148 7.36 -3.96 -1.09
C VAL A 148 6.24 -2.96 -1.31
N MET A 149 5.99 -2.60 -2.56
CA MET A 149 5.06 -1.53 -2.90
C MET A 149 3.86 -2.03 -3.69
N MET A 150 2.69 -1.45 -3.39
CA MET A 150 1.61 -1.37 -4.36
C MET A 150 1.75 -0.06 -5.11
N GLY A 151 1.96 -0.16 -6.42
CA GLY A 151 2.09 1.01 -7.27
C GLY A 151 2.75 0.70 -8.59
N GLY A 152 2.51 1.55 -9.58
CA GLY A 152 3.06 1.41 -10.92
C GLY A 152 2.33 0.40 -11.80
N SER A 153 2.78 0.31 -13.04
CA SER A 153 2.28 -0.58 -14.08
C SER A 153 3.34 -0.76 -15.16
N ALA A 154 3.61 -1.99 -15.59
CA ALA A 154 4.40 -2.25 -16.80
C ALA A 154 3.58 -1.98 -18.08
N GLY A 155 2.26 -1.88 -17.96
CA GLY A 155 1.33 -1.62 -19.06
C GLY A 155 0.54 -0.32 -18.90
N ARG A 156 -0.79 -0.45 -18.78
CA ARG A 156 -1.72 0.69 -18.73
C ARG A 156 -1.85 1.24 -17.31
N GLY A 157 -2.08 2.54 -17.20
CA GLY A 157 -2.41 3.22 -15.95
C GLY A 157 -3.91 3.17 -15.60
N ASN A 158 -4.23 3.59 -14.38
CA ASN A 158 -5.60 3.79 -13.89
C ASN A 158 -5.91 5.27 -13.56
N PHE A 159 -4.89 6.12 -13.42
CA PHE A 159 -5.05 7.55 -13.16
C PHE A 159 -4.83 8.40 -14.41
N THR A 160 -3.81 8.06 -15.19
CA THR A 160 -3.64 8.50 -16.58
C THR A 160 -3.60 7.26 -17.48
N PRO A 161 -3.59 7.40 -18.81
CA PRO A 161 -3.47 6.24 -19.70
C PRO A 161 -2.26 5.33 -19.41
N THR A 162 -1.18 5.88 -18.85
CA THR A 162 0.09 5.16 -18.62
C THR A 162 0.56 5.17 -17.17
N ALA A 163 -0.04 5.98 -16.28
CA ALA A 163 0.37 6.09 -14.89
C ALA A 163 -0.68 5.50 -13.94
N GLU A 164 -0.17 4.71 -13.00
CA GLU A 164 -0.90 4.25 -11.81
C GLU A 164 -0.96 5.38 -10.78
N PHE A 165 -2.06 5.47 -10.01
CA PHE A 165 -2.36 6.53 -9.05
C PHE A 165 -1.20 6.86 -8.09
N ASN A 166 -0.71 5.91 -7.29
CA ASN A 166 0.30 6.17 -6.26
C ASN A 166 1.58 6.77 -6.84
N ILE A 167 2.02 6.27 -8.00
CA ILE A 167 3.17 6.83 -8.71
C ILE A 167 2.85 8.19 -9.34
N ALA A 168 1.63 8.38 -9.87
CA ALA A 168 1.24 9.62 -10.53
C ALA A 168 1.05 10.80 -9.57
N ILE A 169 0.68 10.54 -8.32
CA ILE A 169 0.51 11.58 -7.30
C ILE A 169 1.85 12.21 -6.93
N ASP A 170 2.90 11.40 -6.76
CA ASP A 170 4.25 11.91 -6.45
C ASP A 170 5.34 11.14 -7.22
N PRO A 171 5.46 11.38 -8.54
CA PRO A 171 6.42 10.65 -9.37
C PRO A 171 7.86 11.04 -9.05
N GLU A 172 8.11 12.24 -8.53
CA GLU A 172 9.43 12.61 -8.06
C GLU A 172 9.83 11.83 -6.81
N ALA A 173 8.91 11.61 -5.87
CA ALA A 173 9.16 10.70 -4.76
C ALA A 173 9.42 9.27 -5.25
N ALA A 174 8.57 8.77 -6.16
CA ALA A 174 8.73 7.44 -6.73
C ALA A 174 10.07 7.25 -7.45
N ALA A 175 10.48 8.20 -8.29
CA ALA A 175 11.77 8.19 -8.98
C ALA A 175 12.92 8.02 -7.98
N ARG A 176 12.91 8.79 -6.89
CA ARG A 176 13.93 8.71 -5.84
C ARG A 176 13.95 7.36 -5.12
N VAL A 177 12.81 6.73 -4.92
CA VAL A 177 12.74 5.40 -4.31
C VAL A 177 13.32 4.35 -5.26
N PHE A 178 12.95 4.35 -6.55
CA PHE A 178 13.52 3.43 -7.55
C PHE A 178 15.03 3.63 -7.78
N GLU A 179 15.55 4.82 -7.55
CA GLU A 179 16.99 5.15 -7.63
C GLU A 179 17.76 4.88 -6.32
N SER A 180 17.09 4.49 -5.24
CA SER A 180 17.68 4.41 -3.90
C SER A 180 18.76 3.33 -3.72
N GLY A 181 18.75 2.31 -4.58
CA GLY A 181 19.56 1.10 -4.48
C GLY A 181 19.03 0.06 -3.48
N LEU A 182 17.83 0.24 -2.94
CA LEU A 182 17.14 -0.75 -2.11
C LEU A 182 16.63 -1.93 -2.96
N GLU A 183 16.48 -3.09 -2.34
CA GLU A 183 15.70 -4.20 -2.91
C GLU A 183 14.23 -3.75 -2.98
N ILE A 184 13.68 -3.66 -4.19
CA ILE A 184 12.29 -3.24 -4.43
C ILE A 184 11.50 -4.39 -5.04
N VAL A 185 10.28 -4.57 -4.53
CA VAL A 185 9.26 -5.42 -5.14
C VAL A 185 8.09 -4.54 -5.53
N MET A 186 7.75 -4.51 -6.82
CA MET A 186 6.67 -3.71 -7.37
C MET A 186 5.46 -4.60 -7.68
N CYS A 187 4.42 -4.52 -6.86
CA CYS A 187 3.10 -5.08 -7.12
C CYS A 187 2.25 -4.04 -7.87
N GLY A 188 2.44 -3.97 -9.19
CA GLY A 188 1.74 -3.01 -10.06
C GLY A 188 0.36 -3.48 -10.55
N LEU A 189 -0.26 -2.65 -11.39
CA LEU A 189 -1.57 -2.94 -12.01
C LEU A 189 -1.62 -4.27 -12.78
N ASP A 190 -0.46 -4.77 -13.25
CA ASP A 190 -0.31 -6.03 -13.98
C ASP A 190 -0.76 -7.26 -13.16
N VAL A 191 -0.62 -7.20 -11.82
CA VAL A 191 -1.12 -8.23 -10.89
C VAL A 191 -2.35 -7.76 -10.13
N THR A 192 -2.36 -6.52 -9.65
CA THR A 192 -3.45 -6.03 -8.79
C THR A 192 -4.79 -5.95 -9.51
N SER A 193 -4.82 -5.74 -10.83
CA SER A 193 -6.06 -5.74 -11.61
C SER A 193 -6.76 -7.10 -11.66
N ARG A 194 -6.02 -8.18 -11.36
CA ARG A 194 -6.51 -9.57 -11.29
C ARG A 194 -6.71 -10.07 -9.86
N ALA A 195 -6.18 -9.37 -8.86
CA ALA A 195 -6.36 -9.67 -7.44
C ALA A 195 -7.81 -9.33 -7.00
N ILE A 196 -8.77 -10.10 -7.48
CA ILE A 196 -10.20 -9.84 -7.33
C ILE A 196 -10.76 -10.71 -6.20
N LEU A 197 -11.53 -10.11 -5.29
CA LEU A 197 -12.43 -10.84 -4.40
C LEU A 197 -13.72 -11.15 -5.15
N SER A 198 -14.11 -12.43 -5.17
CA SER A 198 -15.27 -12.88 -5.94
C SER A 198 -16.58 -12.39 -5.29
N PRO A 199 -17.65 -12.18 -6.08
CA PRO A 199 -18.98 -11.86 -5.56
C PRO A 199 -19.46 -12.82 -4.47
N GLU A 200 -19.17 -14.12 -4.63
CA GLU A 200 -19.56 -15.16 -3.67
C GLU A 200 -18.84 -15.00 -2.32
N TYR A 201 -17.56 -14.62 -2.35
CA TYR A 201 -16.81 -14.32 -1.13
C TYR A 201 -17.32 -13.04 -0.47
N LEU A 202 -17.53 -11.98 -1.26
CA LEU A 202 -18.05 -10.71 -0.78
C LEU A 202 -19.40 -10.88 -0.08
N ALA A 203 -20.33 -11.64 -0.66
CA ALA A 203 -21.65 -11.90 -0.08
C ALA A 203 -21.61 -12.63 1.27
N ARG A 204 -20.57 -13.44 1.52
CA ARG A 204 -20.37 -14.20 2.77
C ARG A 204 -19.59 -13.43 3.83
N LEU A 205 -18.91 -12.36 3.43
CA LEU A 205 -18.03 -11.57 4.29
C LEU A 205 -18.71 -11.07 5.59
N PRO A 206 -20.00 -10.64 5.58
CA PRO A 206 -20.70 -10.26 6.82
C PRO A 206 -20.90 -11.38 7.84
N GLU A 207 -20.85 -12.64 7.41
CA GLU A 207 -21.05 -13.80 8.28
C GLU A 207 -19.74 -14.24 8.94
N LEU A 208 -18.60 -13.76 8.45
CA LEU A 208 -17.28 -14.18 8.90
C LEU A 208 -16.99 -13.77 10.35
N ASN A 209 -17.02 -12.45 10.61
CA ASN A 209 -16.70 -11.83 11.91
C ASN A 209 -17.08 -10.34 11.86
N ARG A 210 -16.72 -9.56 12.91
CA ARG A 210 -17.08 -8.13 12.94
C ARG A 210 -16.31 -7.33 11.87
N THR A 211 -15.07 -7.73 11.58
CA THR A 211 -14.25 -7.14 10.51
C THR A 211 -14.87 -7.34 9.14
N GLY A 212 -15.36 -8.55 8.84
CA GLY A 212 -16.02 -8.85 7.58
C GLY A 212 -17.31 -8.03 7.39
N LYS A 213 -18.10 -7.82 8.45
CA LYS A 213 -19.25 -6.89 8.41
C LYS A 213 -18.85 -5.46 8.09
N MET A 214 -17.77 -4.98 8.70
CA MET A 214 -17.24 -3.63 8.47
C MET A 214 -16.75 -3.48 7.03
N LEU A 215 -15.91 -4.41 6.54
CA LEU A 215 -15.38 -4.37 5.18
C LEU A 215 -16.49 -4.48 4.13
N HIS A 216 -17.47 -5.35 4.32
CA HIS A 216 -18.62 -5.45 3.42
C HIS A 216 -19.39 -4.13 3.30
N ALA A 217 -19.56 -3.41 4.41
CA ALA A 217 -20.23 -2.12 4.41
C ALA A 217 -19.45 -1.08 3.58
N LEU A 218 -18.12 -1.02 3.77
CA LEU A 218 -17.23 -0.15 2.97
C LEU A 218 -17.26 -0.50 1.48
N PHE A 219 -17.23 -1.78 1.13
CA PHE A 219 -17.19 -2.27 -0.24
C PHE A 219 -18.37 -1.81 -1.11
N SER A 220 -19.52 -1.49 -0.52
CA SER A 220 -20.64 -0.90 -1.26
C SER A 220 -20.35 0.51 -1.81
N HIS A 221 -19.36 1.21 -1.25
CA HIS A 221 -18.91 2.54 -1.67
C HIS A 221 -17.61 2.51 -2.49
N TYR A 222 -16.96 1.36 -2.61
CA TYR A 222 -15.74 1.22 -3.38
C TYR A 222 -16.04 1.18 -4.89
N ARG A 223 -15.19 1.83 -5.71
CA ARG A 223 -15.38 1.95 -7.16
C ARG A 223 -14.29 1.27 -8.00
N SER A 224 -13.46 0.40 -7.42
CA SER A 224 -12.56 -0.49 -8.18
C SER A 224 -13.18 -1.87 -8.42
N GLY A 225 -14.26 -1.88 -9.20
CA GLY A 225 -15.10 -3.06 -9.46
C GLY A 225 -16.52 -2.87 -8.95
N SER A 226 -17.25 -3.96 -8.76
CA SER A 226 -18.57 -3.94 -8.14
C SER A 226 -18.84 -5.20 -7.31
N MET A 227 -19.85 -5.14 -6.44
CA MET A 227 -20.28 -6.32 -5.69
C MET A 227 -20.76 -7.46 -6.60
N GLU A 228 -21.26 -7.16 -7.82
CA GLU A 228 -21.70 -8.18 -8.77
C GLU A 228 -20.58 -8.78 -9.62
N THR A 229 -19.50 -8.02 -9.85
CA THR A 229 -18.39 -8.42 -10.74
C THR A 229 -17.11 -8.78 -9.99
N GLY A 230 -17.07 -8.50 -8.69
CA GLY A 230 -15.91 -8.61 -7.84
C GLY A 230 -15.19 -7.28 -7.65
N LEU A 231 -14.40 -7.20 -6.59
CA LEU A 231 -13.65 -6.00 -6.21
C LEU A 231 -12.16 -6.28 -6.27
N ARG A 232 -11.40 -5.36 -6.88
CA ARG A 232 -9.94 -5.46 -6.97
C ARG A 232 -9.31 -5.01 -5.66
N MET A 233 -8.44 -5.83 -5.09
CA MET A 233 -7.74 -5.52 -3.84
C MET A 233 -6.30 -5.17 -4.16
N HIS A 234 -6.06 -3.90 -4.45
CA HIS A 234 -4.75 -3.44 -4.90
C HIS A 234 -3.70 -3.59 -3.81
N ASP A 235 -3.87 -2.88 -2.70
CA ASP A 235 -2.88 -2.78 -1.61
C ASP A 235 -2.62 -4.11 -0.91
N LEU A 236 -3.65 -4.94 -0.84
CA LEU A 236 -3.59 -6.25 -0.24
C LEU A 236 -2.57 -7.17 -0.94
N THR A 237 -2.23 -6.91 -2.21
CA THR A 237 -1.20 -7.67 -2.93
C THR A 237 0.20 -7.49 -2.35
N ALA A 238 0.54 -6.30 -1.83
CA ALA A 238 1.83 -6.07 -1.20
C ALA A 238 1.98 -6.89 0.09
N ILE A 239 0.90 -6.99 0.87
CA ILE A 239 0.84 -7.84 2.07
C ILE A 239 0.86 -9.32 1.70
N ALA A 240 0.10 -9.72 0.67
CA ALA A 240 0.06 -11.09 0.19
C ALA A 240 1.45 -11.55 -0.28
N TRP A 241 2.18 -10.71 -1.02
CA TRP A 241 3.53 -11.05 -1.49
C TRP A 241 4.50 -11.29 -0.33
N LEU A 242 4.39 -10.54 0.76
CA LEU A 242 5.23 -10.74 1.95
C LEU A 242 5.00 -12.08 2.63
N VAL A 243 3.74 -12.54 2.67
CA VAL A 243 3.35 -13.75 3.42
C VAL A 243 3.38 -15.00 2.54
N LYS A 244 3.07 -14.84 1.25
CA LYS A 244 2.86 -15.87 0.25
C LYS A 244 3.50 -15.47 -1.09
N PRO A 245 4.83 -15.24 -1.15
CA PRO A 245 5.51 -14.82 -2.37
C PRO A 245 5.34 -15.81 -3.52
N GLU A 246 5.09 -17.10 -3.23
CA GLU A 246 4.83 -18.15 -4.20
C GLU A 246 3.57 -17.93 -5.05
N LEU A 247 2.65 -17.07 -4.61
CA LEU A 247 1.46 -16.70 -5.38
C LEU A 247 1.80 -15.77 -6.55
N PHE A 248 3.01 -15.21 -6.60
CA PHE A 248 3.38 -14.19 -7.57
C PHE A 248 4.52 -14.66 -8.46
N GLN A 249 4.47 -14.27 -9.74
CA GLN A 249 5.62 -14.37 -10.63
C GLN A 249 6.24 -12.99 -10.78
N THR A 250 7.49 -12.87 -10.32
CA THR A 250 8.26 -11.63 -10.36
C THR A 250 9.45 -11.73 -11.30
N TYR A 251 9.75 -10.65 -12.00
CA TYR A 251 10.86 -10.56 -12.95
C TYR A 251 11.81 -9.43 -12.57
N PRO A 252 13.13 -9.66 -12.53
CA PRO A 252 14.10 -8.60 -12.31
C PRO A 252 14.12 -7.65 -13.50
N CYS A 253 13.67 -6.42 -13.30
CA CYS A 253 13.60 -5.40 -14.35
C CYS A 253 14.30 -4.12 -13.89
N PHE A 254 14.82 -3.36 -14.86
CA PHE A 254 15.08 -1.95 -14.63
C PHE A 254 13.76 -1.17 -14.76
N VAL A 255 13.48 -0.34 -13.77
CA VAL A 255 12.29 0.51 -13.71
C VAL A 255 12.74 1.95 -13.49
N ALA A 256 12.36 2.83 -14.41
CA ALA A 256 12.48 4.27 -14.25
C ALA A 256 11.09 4.91 -14.06
N VAL A 257 11.03 6.09 -13.44
CA VAL A 257 9.79 6.86 -13.33
C VAL A 257 9.90 8.11 -14.18
N GLU A 258 8.96 8.31 -15.10
CA GLU A 258 8.89 9.51 -15.93
C GLU A 258 8.35 10.70 -15.15
N THR A 259 9.12 11.79 -15.05
CA THR A 259 8.78 12.98 -14.25
C THR A 259 8.55 14.25 -15.08
N HIS A 260 8.91 14.27 -16.36
CA HIS A 260 8.90 15.46 -17.21
C HIS A 260 7.90 15.39 -18.37
N GLY A 261 7.60 14.20 -18.88
CA GLY A 261 6.80 14.02 -20.10
C GLY A 261 5.37 14.57 -19.99
N THR A 262 4.91 15.29 -21.02
CA THR A 262 3.57 15.90 -21.07
C THR A 262 2.43 14.89 -20.92
N TYR A 263 2.57 13.70 -21.48
CA TYR A 263 1.53 12.65 -21.48
C TYR A 263 1.89 11.43 -20.65
N THR A 264 3.14 11.33 -20.22
CA THR A 264 3.72 10.12 -19.62
C THR A 264 4.24 10.34 -18.21
N SER A 265 4.13 11.55 -17.65
CA SER A 265 4.54 11.76 -16.26
C SER A 265 3.75 10.86 -15.29
N GLY A 266 4.48 10.20 -14.38
CA GLY A 266 3.95 9.15 -13.50
C GLY A 266 4.07 7.74 -14.06
N THR A 267 4.53 7.57 -15.29
CA THR A 267 4.71 6.22 -15.85
C THR A 267 5.91 5.54 -15.23
N THR A 268 5.73 4.31 -14.74
CA THR A 268 6.82 3.38 -14.48
C THR A 268 7.25 2.74 -15.79
N VAL A 269 8.39 3.17 -16.32
CA VAL A 269 9.02 2.62 -17.53
C VAL A 269 9.72 1.32 -17.14
N VAL A 270 9.03 0.20 -17.32
CA VAL A 270 9.56 -1.15 -17.01
C VAL A 270 10.24 -1.75 -18.24
N ASP A 271 11.55 -1.95 -18.15
CA ASP A 271 12.36 -2.47 -19.25
C ASP A 271 12.38 -4.01 -19.28
N LEU A 272 11.27 -4.60 -19.73
CA LEU A 272 11.08 -6.06 -19.80
C LEU A 272 12.05 -6.76 -20.77
N GLU A 273 12.48 -6.06 -21.81
CA GLU A 273 13.28 -6.60 -22.92
C GLU A 273 14.74 -6.14 -22.84
N HIS A 274 15.15 -5.58 -21.70
CA HIS A 274 16.51 -5.08 -21.44
C HIS A 274 17.04 -4.11 -22.52
N ARG A 275 16.19 -3.24 -23.05
CA ARG A 275 16.50 -2.27 -24.11
C ARG A 275 17.34 -1.10 -23.64
N LEU A 276 17.29 -0.78 -22.35
CA LEU A 276 18.05 0.32 -21.76
C LEU A 276 19.44 -0.11 -21.28
N GLU A 277 19.74 -1.42 -21.32
CA GLU A 277 21.05 -1.99 -20.90
C GLU A 277 21.44 -1.59 -19.47
N ARG A 278 20.44 -1.39 -18.60
CA ARG A 278 20.62 -1.05 -17.19
C ARG A 278 20.44 -2.29 -16.32
N PRO A 279 21.19 -2.40 -15.20
CA PRO A 279 20.94 -3.46 -14.23
C PRO A 279 19.54 -3.30 -13.62
N ALA A 280 18.91 -4.43 -13.30
CA ALA A 280 17.62 -4.43 -12.62
C ALA A 280 17.70 -3.73 -11.25
N ASN A 281 16.70 -2.92 -10.93
CA ASN A 281 16.53 -2.24 -9.64
C ASN A 281 15.23 -2.63 -8.92
N ALA A 282 14.38 -3.44 -9.55
CA ALA A 282 13.16 -3.95 -8.93
C ALA A 282 12.82 -5.37 -9.40
N GLN A 283 12.14 -6.12 -8.53
CA GLN A 283 11.39 -7.31 -8.87
C GLN A 283 9.96 -6.88 -9.23
N VAL A 284 9.58 -6.96 -10.50
CA VAL A 284 8.26 -6.55 -10.98
C VAL A 284 7.34 -7.75 -11.03
N ALA A 285 6.24 -7.70 -10.27
CA ALA A 285 5.22 -8.74 -10.31
C ALA A 285 4.38 -8.61 -11.58
N LEU A 286 4.36 -9.66 -12.40
CA LEU A 286 3.63 -9.71 -13.67
C LEU A 286 2.57 -10.82 -13.72
N ASP A 287 2.61 -11.76 -12.77
CA ASP A 287 1.56 -12.79 -12.63
C ASP A 287 1.17 -13.05 -11.17
N ILE A 288 -0.08 -13.47 -10.97
CA ILE A 288 -0.65 -13.82 -9.67
C ILE A 288 -1.58 -15.04 -9.78
N ASP A 289 -1.42 -16.00 -8.87
CA ASP A 289 -2.37 -17.09 -8.63
C ASP A 289 -3.60 -16.54 -7.88
N VAL A 290 -4.64 -16.18 -8.65
CA VAL A 290 -5.86 -15.57 -8.11
C VAL A 290 -6.62 -16.52 -7.17
N PRO A 291 -6.86 -17.81 -7.49
CA PRO A 291 -7.44 -18.75 -6.53
C PRO A 291 -6.64 -18.85 -5.22
N GLY A 292 -5.32 -18.96 -5.30
CA GLY A 292 -4.45 -19.00 -4.13
C GLY A 292 -4.51 -17.71 -3.30
N PHE A 293 -4.55 -16.55 -3.98
CA PHE A 293 -4.77 -15.25 -3.33
C PHE A 293 -6.11 -15.19 -2.60
N GLN A 294 -7.22 -15.57 -3.24
CA GLN A 294 -8.55 -15.57 -2.61
C GLN A 294 -8.63 -16.49 -1.39
N ALA A 295 -8.00 -17.67 -1.47
CA ALA A 295 -7.90 -18.59 -0.34
C ALA A 295 -7.14 -17.95 0.82
N TRP A 296 -5.98 -17.35 0.56
CA TRP A 296 -5.19 -16.65 1.58
C TRP A 296 -5.94 -15.46 2.20
N VAL A 297 -6.66 -14.65 1.40
CA VAL A 297 -7.48 -13.54 1.92
C VAL A 297 -8.53 -14.07 2.90
N SER A 298 -9.19 -15.18 2.54
CA SER A 298 -10.19 -15.82 3.39
C SER A 298 -9.58 -16.27 4.73
N GLU A 299 -8.41 -16.88 4.69
CA GLU A 299 -7.69 -17.34 5.89
C GLU A 299 -7.26 -16.17 6.78
N VAL A 300 -6.64 -15.13 6.22
CA VAL A 300 -6.11 -14.02 7.02
C VAL A 300 -7.22 -13.16 7.62
N LEU A 301 -8.31 -12.91 6.88
CA LEU A 301 -9.44 -12.13 7.40
C LEU A 301 -10.24 -12.91 8.46
N ALA A 302 -10.20 -14.24 8.45
CA ALA A 302 -10.79 -15.06 9.52
C ALA A 302 -10.05 -14.93 10.86
N LEU A 303 -8.77 -14.51 10.85
CA LEU A 303 -7.98 -14.24 12.05
C LEU A 303 -8.29 -12.87 12.67
N ALA A 304 -8.92 -11.98 11.91
CA ALA A 304 -9.43 -10.72 12.43
C ALA A 304 -10.69 -10.97 13.30
N PRO A 305 -10.98 -10.10 14.27
CA PRO A 305 -12.17 -10.21 15.12
C PRO A 305 -13.46 -9.82 14.39
#